data_AF-A0A5C6RWT2-F1
#
_entry.id   AF-A0A5C6RWT2-F1
#
_cell.length_a   1.000
_cell.length_b   1.000
_cell.length_c   1.000
_cell.angle_alpha   90.00
_cell.angle_beta   90.00
_cell.angle_gamma   90.00
#
_symmetry.space_group_name_H-M   'P 1'
#
loop_
_entity.id
_entity.type
_entity.pdbx_description
1 polymer ?
#
loop_
_entity_poly.entity_id
_entity_poly.type
_entity_poly.pdbx_seq_one_letter_code
_entity_poly.pdbx_strand_id
1 'polypeptide(L)'
;MEINEQELTFNIPHDMHEEDWRDLIETFKILPNWKGIEPDGSNYWFGKEDDNIYIKAHITYSGLVIEGNMPDPIWARWILEFIEKATESLGFEVESIYHK
;
A
#
# COMPACT_ATOMS: atom_id res chain seq x y z
N MET A 1 9.93 11.55 16.75
CA MET A 1 9.12 10.32 16.74
C MET A 1 10.04 9.23 16.27
N GLU A 2 10.02 8.06 16.92
CA GLU A 2 10.81 6.92 16.48
C GLU A 2 10.32 6.44 15.12
N ILE A 3 11.23 5.95 14.29
CA ILE A 3 10.96 5.41 12.96
C ILE A 3 11.11 3.91 13.08
N ASN A 4 10.11 3.17 12.63
CA ASN A 4 10.07 1.72 12.72
C ASN A 4 9.71 1.10 11.38
N GLU A 5 10.23 -0.10 11.13
CA GLU A 5 9.82 -0.94 10.01
C GLU A 5 8.45 -1.57 10.32
N GLN A 6 7.56 -1.52 9.35
CA GLN A 6 6.17 -1.97 9.45
C GLN A 6 5.77 -2.66 8.16
N GLU A 7 4.95 -3.71 8.27
CA GLU A 7 4.45 -4.49 7.13
C GLU A 7 3.01 -4.94 7.41
N LEU A 8 2.15 -4.85 6.40
CA LEU A 8 0.79 -5.39 6.40
C LEU A 8 0.50 -6.06 5.05
N THR A 9 -0.17 -7.20 5.09
CA THR A 9 -0.73 -7.85 3.90
C THR A 9 -2.24 -7.67 3.87
N PHE A 10 -2.79 -7.24 2.74
CA PHE A 10 -4.21 -6.97 2.54
C PHE A 10 -4.88 -8.05 1.68
N ASN A 11 -6.19 -8.25 1.87
CA ASN A 11 -7.07 -9.14 1.11
C ASN A 11 -7.30 -8.72 -0.36
N ILE A 12 -6.30 -8.17 -1.02
CA ILE A 12 -6.35 -7.76 -2.43
C ILE A 12 -5.67 -8.85 -3.25
N PRO A 13 -6.42 -9.67 -4.00
CA PRO A 13 -5.85 -10.84 -4.67
C PRO A 13 -4.99 -10.45 -5.89
N HIS A 14 -4.03 -11.29 -6.23
CA HIS A 14 -3.12 -11.04 -7.36
C HIS A 14 -3.79 -11.24 -8.73
N ASP A 15 -4.89 -11.96 -8.78
CA ASP A 15 -5.62 -12.38 -9.97
C ASP A 15 -6.94 -11.60 -10.18
N MET A 16 -7.03 -10.38 -9.63
CA MET A 16 -8.14 -9.46 -9.92
C MET A 16 -8.27 -9.15 -11.41
N HIS A 17 -9.46 -8.71 -11.83
CA HIS A 17 -9.68 -8.26 -13.18
C HIS A 17 -8.86 -6.99 -13.49
N GLU A 18 -8.56 -6.76 -14.78
CA GLU A 18 -7.76 -5.61 -15.22
C GLU A 18 -8.40 -4.26 -14.83
N GLU A 19 -9.74 -4.20 -14.82
CA GLU A 19 -10.48 -3.01 -14.40
C GLU A 19 -10.26 -2.69 -12.91
N ASP A 20 -10.36 -3.71 -12.06
CA ASP A 20 -10.10 -3.57 -10.61
C ASP A 20 -8.64 -3.13 -10.35
N TRP A 21 -7.69 -3.70 -11.11
CA TRP A 21 -6.28 -3.29 -11.05
C TRP A 21 -6.08 -1.83 -11.45
N ARG A 22 -6.74 -1.38 -12.51
CA ARG A 22 -6.68 0.01 -12.96
C ARG A 22 -7.23 0.93 -11.87
N ASP A 23 -8.35 0.57 -11.26
CA ASP A 23 -9.01 1.39 -10.25
C ASP A 23 -8.16 1.46 -8.96
N LEU A 24 -7.52 0.35 -8.56
CA LEU A 24 -6.53 0.33 -7.47
C LEU A 24 -5.31 1.21 -7.79
N ILE A 25 -4.79 1.19 -9.02
CA ILE A 25 -3.66 2.05 -9.42
C ILE A 25 -4.03 3.53 -9.37
N GLU A 26 -5.25 3.91 -9.77
CA GLU A 26 -5.73 5.29 -9.62
C GLU A 26 -5.84 5.67 -8.13
N THR A 27 -6.28 4.74 -7.28
CA THR A 27 -6.27 4.91 -5.83
C THR A 27 -4.85 5.15 -5.28
N PHE A 28 -3.86 4.40 -5.74
CA PHE A 28 -2.46 4.59 -5.33
C PHE A 28 -1.93 5.99 -5.65
N LYS A 29 -2.26 6.52 -6.84
CA LYS A 29 -1.77 7.82 -7.32
C LYS A 29 -2.29 9.01 -6.50
N ILE A 30 -3.47 8.87 -5.88
CA ILE A 30 -4.08 9.94 -5.08
C ILE A 30 -3.65 9.90 -3.60
N LEU A 31 -2.97 8.83 -3.16
CA LEU A 31 -2.45 8.76 -1.80
C LEU A 31 -1.28 9.74 -1.58
N PRO A 32 -1.12 10.28 -0.37
CA PRO A 32 -0.12 11.30 -0.09
C PRO A 32 1.30 10.87 -0.45
N ASN A 33 2.04 11.76 -1.11
CA ASN A 33 3.46 11.60 -1.46
C ASN A 33 3.78 10.48 -2.47
N TRP A 34 2.85 10.18 -3.38
CA TRP A 34 3.08 9.26 -4.50
C TRP A 34 4.38 9.56 -5.25
N LYS A 35 5.21 8.51 -5.47
CA LYS A 35 6.48 8.58 -6.20
C LYS A 35 6.45 7.86 -7.54
N GLY A 36 5.53 6.93 -7.73
CA GLY A 36 5.40 6.18 -8.98
C GLY A 36 5.52 4.67 -8.79
N ILE A 37 5.56 3.99 -9.94
CA ILE A 37 5.71 2.55 -10.06
C ILE A 37 7.11 2.28 -10.64
N GLU A 38 7.86 1.39 -10.03
CA GLU A 38 9.17 0.94 -10.51
C GLU A 38 9.02 -0.19 -11.54
N PRO A 39 10.08 -0.52 -12.31
CA PRO A 39 10.01 -1.55 -13.36
C PRO A 39 9.64 -2.96 -12.88
N ASP A 40 9.83 -3.24 -11.59
CA ASP A 40 9.44 -4.49 -10.93
C ASP A 40 7.95 -4.54 -10.53
N GLY A 41 7.21 -3.45 -10.74
CA GLY A 41 5.81 -3.29 -10.36
C GLY A 41 5.60 -2.76 -8.93
N SER A 42 6.67 -2.48 -8.18
CA SER A 42 6.58 -1.91 -6.84
C SER A 42 6.12 -0.45 -6.90
N ASN A 43 5.18 -0.10 -6.04
CA ASN A 43 4.56 1.22 -5.93
C ASN A 43 5.18 1.95 -4.74
N TYR A 44 5.59 3.21 -4.88
CA TYR A 44 6.32 3.92 -3.81
C TYR A 44 5.65 5.24 -3.41
N TRP A 45 5.76 5.56 -2.12
CA TRP A 45 5.41 6.85 -1.54
C TRP A 45 6.49 7.32 -0.57
N PHE A 46 6.58 8.64 -0.37
CA PHE A 46 7.57 9.33 0.48
C PHE A 46 9.03 9.22 0.00
N GLY A 47 9.54 8.01 -0.22
CA GLY A 47 10.90 7.69 -0.64
C GLY A 47 10.97 6.28 -1.23
N LYS A 48 12.17 5.74 -1.37
CA LYS A 48 12.46 4.34 -1.75
C LYS A 48 13.09 3.59 -0.57
N GLU A 49 13.34 2.28 -0.73
CA GLU A 49 13.92 1.44 0.33
C GLU A 49 15.29 1.92 0.85
N ASP A 50 16.06 2.62 0.00
CA ASP A 50 17.34 3.24 0.39
C ASP A 50 17.16 4.56 1.19
N ASP A 51 15.93 5.09 1.27
CA ASP A 51 15.60 6.29 2.03
C ASP A 51 15.17 5.96 3.46
N ASN A 52 15.42 6.88 4.39
CA ASN A 52 15.05 6.72 5.80
C ASN A 52 13.53 6.77 6.05
N ILE A 53 12.73 7.26 5.09
CA ILE A 53 11.28 7.29 5.16
C ILE A 53 10.70 6.86 3.81
N TYR A 54 10.00 5.73 3.78
CA TYR A 54 9.34 5.24 2.58
C TYR A 54 8.09 4.44 2.95
N ILE A 55 7.20 4.32 1.96
CA ILE A 55 6.19 3.27 1.88
C ILE A 55 6.34 2.63 0.51
N LYS A 56 6.26 1.30 0.48
CA LYS A 56 6.30 0.48 -0.73
C LYS A 56 5.12 -0.47 -0.72
N ALA A 57 4.49 -0.66 -1.87
CA ALA A 57 3.45 -1.67 -2.05
C ALA A 57 3.77 -2.57 -3.24
N HIS A 58 3.66 -3.88 -3.05
CA HIS A 58 3.90 -4.88 -4.07
C HIS A 58 2.93 -6.05 -3.92
N ILE A 59 2.58 -6.69 -5.03
CA ILE A 59 1.63 -7.80 -5.02
C ILE A 59 2.36 -9.13 -4.81
N THR A 60 1.78 -9.99 -3.97
CA THR A 60 2.23 -11.37 -3.74
C THR A 60 1.09 -12.35 -3.97
N TYR A 61 1.37 -13.65 -3.96
CA TYR A 61 0.32 -14.68 -4.07
C TYR A 61 -0.70 -14.58 -2.91
N SER A 62 -0.26 -14.16 -1.72
CA SER A 62 -1.12 -14.01 -0.54
C SER A 62 -1.91 -12.71 -0.51
N GLY A 63 -1.53 -11.69 -1.30
CA GLY A 63 -2.23 -10.41 -1.35
C GLY A 63 -1.30 -9.23 -1.61
N LEU A 64 -1.85 -8.02 -1.54
CA LEU A 64 -1.07 -6.78 -1.60
C LEU A 64 -0.31 -6.60 -0.28
N VAL A 65 1.01 -6.56 -0.37
CA VAL A 65 1.89 -6.25 0.76
C VAL A 65 2.21 -4.76 0.72
N ILE A 66 2.01 -4.09 1.83
CA ILE A 66 2.47 -2.72 2.06
C ILE A 66 3.50 -2.79 3.18
N GLU A 67 4.69 -2.29 2.90
CA GLU A 67 5.81 -2.17 3.83
C GLU A 67 6.26 -0.73 3.91
N GLY A 68 6.84 -0.32 5.04
CA GLY A 68 7.33 1.04 5.20
C GLY A 68 8.27 1.18 6.38
N ASN A 69 9.03 2.26 6.35
CA ASN A 69 9.93 2.66 7.42
C ASN A 69 9.56 4.08 7.84
N MET A 70 8.75 4.23 8.89
CA MET A 70 8.18 5.54 9.25
C MET A 70 7.66 5.59 10.69
N PRO A 71 7.34 6.78 11.22
CA PRO A 71 6.71 6.90 12.53
C PRO A 71 5.31 6.28 12.58
N ASP A 72 5.01 5.50 13.62
CA ASP A 72 3.74 4.78 13.80
C ASP A 72 2.48 5.65 13.58
N PRO A 73 2.39 6.91 14.09
CA PRO A 73 1.20 7.72 13.86
C PRO A 73 1.00 8.11 12.39
N ILE A 74 2.09 8.27 11.64
CA ILE A 74 2.04 8.60 10.21
C ILE A 74 1.67 7.35 9.41
N TRP A 75 2.25 6.19 9.75
CA TRP A 75 1.90 4.90 9.15
C TRP A 75 0.43 4.58 9.33
N ALA A 76 -0.06 4.59 10.58
CA ALA A 76 -1.43 4.26 10.89
C ALA A 76 -2.42 5.16 10.13
N ARG A 77 -2.13 6.47 10.06
CA ARG A 77 -2.95 7.40 9.29
C ARG A 77 -2.95 7.07 7.79
N TRP A 78 -1.78 6.79 7.22
CA TRP A 78 -1.65 6.48 5.80
C TRP A 78 -2.36 5.17 5.44
N ILE A 79 -2.21 4.14 6.26
CA ILE A 79 -2.89 2.84 6.09
C ILE A 79 -4.41 3.00 6.18
N LEU A 80 -4.93 3.79 7.12
CA LEU A 80 -6.36 4.06 7.21
C LEU A 80 -6.89 4.75 5.95
N GLU A 81 -6.16 5.74 5.42
CA GLU A 81 -6.53 6.42 4.19
C GLU A 81 -6.47 5.50 2.97
N PHE A 82 -5.48 4.59 2.91
CA PHE A 82 -5.41 3.55 1.90
C PHE A 82 -6.62 2.60 1.97
N ILE A 83 -6.93 2.05 3.15
CA ILE A 83 -8.05 1.12 3.36
C ILE A 83 -9.37 1.76 2.93
N GLU A 84 -9.64 3.00 3.36
CA GLU A 84 -10.85 3.74 3.02
C GLU A 84 -11.01 3.88 1.50
N LYS A 85 -9.98 4.39 0.82
CA LYS A 85 -10.01 4.64 -0.62
C LYS A 85 -10.05 3.36 -1.44
N ALA A 86 -9.29 2.35 -1.04
CA ALA A 86 -9.25 1.06 -1.75
C ALA A 86 -10.59 0.33 -1.60
N THR A 87 -11.22 0.39 -0.41
CA THR A 87 -12.56 -0.16 -0.18
C THR A 87 -13.60 0.50 -1.07
N GLU A 88 -13.59 1.84 -1.15
CA GLU A 88 -14.48 2.59 -2.03
C GLU A 88 -14.25 2.23 -3.50
N SER A 89 -12.99 2.15 -3.92
CA SER A 89 -12.61 1.89 -5.30
C SER A 89 -12.92 0.48 -5.78
N LEU A 90 -12.70 -0.53 -4.93
CA LEU A 90 -12.83 -1.95 -5.31
C LEU A 90 -14.22 -2.53 -5.05
N GLY A 91 -15.07 -1.81 -4.31
CA GLY A 91 -16.44 -2.24 -4.01
C GLY A 91 -16.53 -3.41 -3.03
N PHE A 92 -15.44 -3.76 -2.34
CA PHE A 92 -15.40 -4.71 -1.23
C PHE A 92 -14.51 -4.19 -0.10
N GLU A 93 -14.75 -4.69 1.13
CA GLU A 93 -13.99 -4.28 2.31
C GLU A 93 -12.53 -4.71 2.21
N VAL A 94 -11.61 -3.73 2.21
CA VAL A 94 -10.16 -3.97 2.24
C VAL A 94 -9.70 -4.07 3.69
N GLU A 95 -9.09 -5.18 4.06
CA GLU A 95 -8.61 -5.43 5.42
C GLU A 95 -7.26 -6.16 5.42
N SER A 96 -6.50 -6.00 6.51
CA SER A 96 -5.26 -6.76 6.70
C SER A 96 -5.56 -8.20 7.10
N ILE A 97 -4.99 -9.16 6.39
CA ILE A 97 -5.26 -10.60 6.55
C ILE A 97 -4.19 -11.37 7.34
N TYR A 98 -3.05 -10.74 7.62
CA TYR A 98 -1.99 -11.31 8.42
C TYR A 98 -1.51 -10.32 9.49
N HIS A 99 -1.71 -10.72 10.76
CA HIS A 99 -0.98 -10.16 11.89
C HIS A 99 -0.05 -11.26 12.40
N LYS A 100 1.27 -11.08 12.22
CA LYS A 100 2.24 -11.87 12.98
C LYS A 100 2.32 -11.36 14.42
#